data_AF-A0A3D2NJH2-F1
#
_entry.id   AF-A0A3D2NJH2-F1
#
_cell.length_a   1.000
_cell.length_b   1.000
_cell.length_c   1.000
_cell.angle_alpha   90.00
_cell.angle_beta   90.00
_cell.angle_gamma   90.00
#
_symmetry.space_group_name_H-M   'P 1'
#
loop_
_entity.id
_entity.type
_entity.pdbx_description
1 polymer ?
#
loop_
_entity_poly.entity_id
_entity_poly.type
_entity_poly.pdbx_seq_one_letter_code
_entity_poly.pdbx_strand_id
1 'polypeptide(L)'
;MKYLISILVLFAAAVVLSTLLQNSAYVLFVYPPYRVDLSLKLFVLLFVLVIGLGYWMVQLALLAMHLPTVVEKLRQHRAQIKARKLLDIALTSFFEGRYAEAEKAAAKAIKMGEMSALYPIVAARAAHELSATDRRDAYLSTVGDKTPGETTLRFMTTAKFKLDQHDPQGALNALQLLHDSGAKVHTGALSMELKAQQEAGNWDEVLSVLAQLEKRKAIDATLAERVRNHATQEKSRQK
;
A
#
# COMPACT_ATOMS: atom_id res chain seq x y z
N MET A 1 0.99 22.92 29.80
CA MET A 1 1.48 24.12 30.52
C MET A 1 0.38 25.17 30.75
N LYS A 2 -0.31 25.69 29.72
CA LYS A 2 -1.36 26.71 29.89
C LYS A 2 -2.51 26.30 30.84
N TYR A 3 -2.88 25.02 30.88
CA TYR A 3 -3.98 24.48 31.70
C TYR A 3 -3.67 24.38 33.20
N LEU A 4 -2.43 24.01 33.57
CA LEU A 4 -1.98 24.03 34.97
C LEU A 4 -1.97 25.46 35.50
N ILE A 5 -1.55 26.42 34.68
CA ILE A 5 -1.53 27.84 35.04
C ILE A 5 -2.95 28.38 35.22
N SER A 6 -3.91 28.01 34.37
CA SER A 6 -5.29 28.51 34.51
C SER A 6 -6.01 27.94 35.73
N ILE A 7 -5.77 26.68 36.10
CA ILE A 7 -6.28 26.09 37.35
C ILE A 7 -5.62 26.75 38.57
N LEU A 8 -4.31 26.99 38.50
CA LEU A 8 -3.57 27.61 39.60
C LEU A 8 -3.98 29.08 39.80
N VAL A 9 -4.27 29.80 38.71
CA VAL A 9 -4.83 31.16 38.74
C VAL A 9 -6.27 31.17 39.26
N LEU A 10 -7.10 30.20 38.87
CA LEU A 10 -8.46 30.07 39.40
C LEU A 10 -8.44 29.76 40.92
N PHE A 11 -7.53 28.89 41.36
CA PHE A 11 -7.37 28.54 42.77
C PHE A 11 -6.79 29.71 43.58
N ALA A 12 -5.80 30.42 43.03
CA ALA A 12 -5.27 31.63 43.64
C ALA A 12 -6.34 32.73 43.74
N ALA A 13 -7.16 32.92 42.71
CA ALA A 13 -8.29 33.85 42.72
C ALA A 13 -9.35 33.46 43.76
N ALA A 14 -9.64 32.16 43.90
CA ALA A 14 -10.57 31.65 44.91
C ALA A 14 -10.05 31.84 46.35
N VAL A 15 -8.75 31.65 46.58
CA VAL A 15 -8.11 31.90 47.89
C VAL A 15 -8.12 33.38 48.22
N VAL A 16 -7.79 34.26 47.27
CA VAL A 16 -7.82 35.73 47.47
C VAL A 16 -9.24 36.25 47.71
N LEU A 17 -10.25 35.73 46.99
CA LEU A 17 -11.65 36.04 47.30
C LEU A 17 -12.06 35.51 48.68
N SER A 18 -11.62 34.30 49.05
CA SER A 18 -11.97 33.70 50.34
C SER A 18 -11.37 34.45 51.54
N THR A 19 -10.22 35.09 51.38
CA THR A 19 -9.56 35.83 52.47
C THR A 19 -10.09 37.26 52.61
N LEU A 20 -10.60 37.89 51.55
CA LEU A 20 -11.21 39.23 51.62
C LEU A 20 -12.61 39.23 52.29
N LEU A 21 -13.32 38.10 52.30
CA LEU A 21 -14.70 37.97 52.78
C LEU A 21 -14.77 37.43 54.23
N GLN A 22 -14.05 38.05 55.16
CA GLN A 22 -14.02 37.67 56.59
C GLN A 22 -15.33 37.90 57.37
N ASN A 23 -16.35 38.54 56.79
CA ASN A 23 -17.65 38.73 57.44
C ASN A 23 -18.66 37.68 56.96
N SER A 24 -19.41 37.10 57.92
CA SER A 24 -20.37 35.99 57.78
C SER A 24 -21.47 36.24 56.74
N ALA A 25 -21.15 36.13 55.46
CA ALA A 25 -22.11 36.14 54.37
C ALA A 25 -22.75 34.75 54.24
N TYR A 26 -24.08 34.71 54.31
CA TYR A 26 -24.90 33.52 54.07
C TYR A 26 -25.68 33.74 52.77
N VAL A 27 -25.81 32.70 51.95
CA VAL A 27 -26.67 32.72 50.76
C VAL A 27 -27.95 31.99 51.12
N LEU A 28 -29.05 32.73 51.23
CA LEU A 28 -30.35 32.17 51.62
C LEU A 28 -31.10 31.71 50.36
N PHE A 29 -31.21 30.40 50.17
CA PHE A 29 -32.06 29.82 49.11
C PHE A 29 -33.44 29.49 49.72
N VAL A 30 -34.47 30.25 49.35
CA VAL A 30 -35.83 30.07 49.86
C VAL A 30 -36.71 29.45 48.78
N TYR A 31 -37.07 28.17 48.94
CA TYR A 31 -38.06 27.47 48.13
C TYR A 31 -39.05 26.77 49.07
N PRO A 32 -40.32 27.23 49.22
CA PRO A 32 -41.24 26.67 50.21
C PRO A 32 -41.52 25.19 49.92
N PRO A 33 -41.42 24.23 50.86
CA PRO A 33 -41.27 24.34 52.32
C PRO A 33 -39.84 24.08 52.88
N TYR A 34 -38.80 24.07 52.06
CA TYR A 34 -37.41 23.77 52.49
C TYR A 34 -36.56 25.05 52.60
N ARG A 35 -36.01 25.31 53.79
CA ARG A 35 -35.00 26.35 54.01
C ARG A 35 -33.64 25.69 54.17
N VAL A 36 -32.70 26.04 53.31
CA VAL A 36 -31.34 25.51 53.37
C VAL A 36 -30.38 26.69 53.55
N ASP A 37 -29.79 26.79 54.74
CA ASP A 37 -28.78 27.80 55.07
C ASP A 37 -27.41 27.28 54.62
N LEU A 38 -26.94 27.72 53.45
CA LEU A 38 -25.58 27.42 52.99
C LEU A 38 -24.65 28.58 53.30
N SER A 39 -23.59 28.31 54.07
CA SER A 39 -22.49 29.25 54.26
C SER A 39 -21.87 29.60 52.90
N LEU A 40 -21.55 30.88 52.65
CA LEU A 40 -20.95 31.33 51.37
C LEU A 40 -19.71 30.50 51.00
N LYS A 41 -18.95 30.04 52.01
CA LYS A 41 -17.80 29.15 51.86
C LYS A 41 -18.17 27.81 51.19
N LEU A 42 -19.28 27.20 51.63
CA LEU A 42 -19.81 25.96 51.04
C LEU A 42 -20.32 26.18 49.62
N PHE A 43 -20.97 27.32 49.36
CA PHE A 43 -21.44 27.66 48.02
C PHE A 43 -20.28 27.84 47.03
N VAL A 44 -19.24 28.58 47.41
CA VAL A 44 -18.04 28.76 46.57
C VAL A 44 -17.32 27.43 46.36
N LEU A 45 -17.16 26.61 47.41
CA LEU A 45 -16.55 25.29 47.30
C LEU A 45 -17.32 24.40 46.31
N LEU A 46 -18.65 24.35 46.43
CA LEU A 46 -19.51 23.53 45.59
C LEU A 46 -19.53 24.06 44.15
N PHE A 47 -19.49 25.37 43.95
CA PHE A 47 -19.39 25.99 42.62
C PHE A 47 -18.08 25.65 41.92
N VAL A 48 -16.94 25.75 42.63
CA VAL A 48 -15.63 25.32 42.11
C VAL A 48 -15.61 23.82 41.83
N LEU A 49 -16.22 23.01 42.70
CA LEU A 49 -16.35 21.56 42.50
C LEU A 49 -17.14 21.24 41.23
N VAL A 50 -18.30 21.89 41.01
CA VAL A 50 -19.15 21.69 39.82
C VAL A 50 -18.43 22.11 38.55
N ILE A 51 -17.74 23.25 38.54
CA ILE A 51 -16.93 23.69 37.39
C ILE A 51 -15.79 22.71 37.13
N GLY A 52 -15.11 22.25 38.18
CA GLY A 52 -14.03 21.26 38.09
C GLY A 52 -14.51 19.92 37.53
N LEU A 53 -15.63 19.39 38.02
CA LEU A 53 -16.23 18.16 37.51
C LEU A 53 -16.71 18.31 36.06
N GLY A 54 -17.41 19.40 35.73
CA GLY A 54 -17.88 19.66 34.38
C GLY A 54 -16.73 19.74 33.38
N TYR A 55 -15.64 20.40 33.76
CA TYR A 55 -14.41 20.46 32.95
C TYR A 55 -13.78 19.07 32.76
N TRP A 56 -13.66 18.28 33.83
CA TRP A 56 -13.16 16.89 33.76
C TRP A 56 -14.02 16.03 32.82
N MET A 57 -15.33 16.19 32.88
CA MET A 57 -16.29 15.43 32.07
C MET A 57 -16.18 15.78 30.59
N VAL A 58 -16.03 17.07 30.25
CA VAL A 58 -15.75 17.52 28.88
C VAL A 58 -14.40 17.01 28.39
N GLN A 59 -13.38 16.98 29.25
CA GLN A 59 -12.06 16.46 28.88
C GLN A 59 -12.09 14.95 28.61
N LEU A 60 -12.82 14.16 29.41
CA LEU A 60 -13.03 12.74 29.15
C LEU A 60 -13.77 12.53 27.82
N ALA A 61 -14.80 13.33 27.54
CA ALA A 61 -15.54 13.27 26.29
C ALA A 61 -14.65 13.60 25.07
N LEU A 62 -13.82 14.65 25.18
CA LEU A 62 -12.86 15.01 24.13
C LEU A 62 -11.78 13.94 23.96
N LEU A 63 -11.26 13.36 25.04
CA LEU A 63 -10.25 12.29 24.94
C LEU A 63 -10.85 11.03 24.27
N ALA A 64 -12.07 10.65 24.64
CA ALA A 64 -12.82 9.57 23.98
C ALA A 64 -13.06 9.84 22.49
N MET A 65 -13.31 11.10 22.10
CA MET A 65 -13.50 11.50 20.71
C MET A 65 -12.19 11.59 19.89
N HIS A 66 -11.02 11.75 20.52
CA HIS A 66 -9.73 11.85 19.83
C HIS A 66 -8.95 10.52 19.76
N LEU A 67 -9.37 9.46 20.47
CA LEU A 67 -8.78 8.11 20.34
C LEU A 67 -9.00 7.39 18.98
N PRO A 68 -10.11 7.57 18.23
CA PRO A 68 -10.36 6.74 17.05
C PRO A 68 -9.37 6.98 15.90
N THR A 69 -8.73 8.15 15.81
CA THR A 69 -7.80 8.47 14.71
C THR A 69 -6.38 7.92 14.90
N VAL A 70 -5.96 7.64 16.14
CA VAL A 70 -4.65 7.03 16.43
C VAL A 70 -4.69 5.51 16.20
N VAL A 71 -5.83 4.87 16.46
CA VAL A 71 -6.04 3.44 16.24
C VAL A 71 -6.07 3.10 14.74
N GLU A 72 -6.62 3.97 13.89
CA GLU A 72 -6.60 3.75 12.43
C GLU A 72 -5.18 3.75 11.85
N LYS A 73 -4.33 4.68 12.27
CA LYS A 73 -2.92 4.72 11.82
C LYS A 73 -2.12 3.52 12.30
N LEU A 74 -2.31 3.07 13.55
CA LEU A 74 -1.71 1.85 14.07
C LEU A 74 -2.26 0.57 13.39
N ARG A 75 -3.55 0.55 13.03
CA ARG A 75 -4.17 -0.55 12.29
C ARG A 75 -3.60 -0.66 10.89
N GLN A 76 -3.43 0.47 10.19
CA GLN A 76 -2.79 0.53 8.87
C GLN A 76 -1.33 0.07 8.93
N HIS A 77 -0.54 0.52 9.91
CA HIS A 77 0.83 0.05 10.07
C HIS A 77 0.91 -1.45 10.37
N ARG A 78 0.04 -1.98 11.25
CA ARG A 78 -0.02 -3.44 11.53
C ARG A 78 -0.48 -4.24 10.31
N ALA A 79 -1.39 -3.72 9.50
CA ALA A 79 -1.84 -4.34 8.26
C ALA A 79 -0.69 -4.42 7.24
N GLN A 80 0.04 -3.33 7.02
CA GLN A 80 1.20 -3.29 6.12
C GLN A 80 2.30 -4.29 6.53
N ILE A 81 2.59 -4.42 7.83
CA ILE A 81 3.57 -5.41 8.32
C ILE A 81 3.09 -6.84 8.01
N LYS A 82 1.81 -7.13 8.24
CA LYS A 82 1.23 -8.44 7.92
C LYS A 82 1.25 -8.71 6.42
N ALA A 83 0.96 -7.71 5.60
CA ALA A 83 0.98 -7.81 4.15
C ALA A 83 2.39 -8.10 3.61
N ARG A 84 3.41 -7.38 4.11
CA ARG A 84 4.81 -7.66 3.76
C ARG A 84 5.23 -9.09 4.09
N LYS A 85 4.80 -9.61 5.26
CA LYS A 85 5.03 -11.03 5.61
C LYS A 85 4.31 -11.99 4.66
N LEU A 86 3.10 -11.64 4.21
CA LEU A 86 2.39 -12.45 3.21
C LEU A 86 3.09 -12.42 1.85
N LEU A 87 3.67 -11.28 1.45
CA LEU A 87 4.47 -11.20 0.23
C LEU A 87 5.71 -12.09 0.32
N ASP A 88 6.42 -12.04 1.45
CA ASP A 88 7.58 -12.89 1.70
C ASP A 88 7.21 -14.37 1.60
N ILE A 89 6.16 -14.81 2.31
CA ILE A 89 5.62 -16.17 2.21
C ILE A 89 5.24 -16.53 0.76
N ALA A 90 4.60 -15.60 0.04
CA ALA A 90 4.17 -15.84 -1.34
C ALA A 90 5.37 -16.03 -2.27
N LEU A 91 6.39 -15.17 -2.16
CA LEU A 91 7.61 -15.26 -2.96
C LEU A 91 8.42 -16.50 -2.61
N THR A 92 8.65 -16.79 -1.34
CA THR A 92 9.34 -18.00 -0.88
C THR A 92 8.64 -19.25 -1.42
N SER A 93 7.32 -19.35 -1.24
CA SER A 93 6.55 -20.51 -1.72
C SER A 93 6.56 -20.60 -3.25
N PHE A 94 6.56 -19.47 -3.97
CA PHE A 94 6.63 -19.45 -5.42
C PHE A 94 7.96 -20.01 -5.93
N PHE A 95 9.08 -19.57 -5.33
CA PHE A 95 10.41 -20.04 -5.74
C PHE A 95 10.71 -21.47 -5.25
N GLU A 96 10.04 -21.93 -4.19
CA GLU A 96 10.08 -23.34 -3.76
C GLU A 96 9.18 -24.26 -4.62
N GLY A 97 8.46 -23.72 -5.60
CA GLY A 97 7.55 -24.48 -6.47
C GLY A 97 6.18 -24.80 -5.84
N ARG A 98 5.92 -24.31 -4.64
CA ARG A 98 4.61 -24.45 -3.94
C ARG A 98 3.64 -23.37 -4.42
N TYR A 99 3.26 -23.44 -5.69
CA TYR A 99 2.46 -22.39 -6.36
C TYR A 99 1.07 -22.17 -5.74
N ALA A 100 0.41 -23.21 -5.26
CA ALA A 100 -0.89 -23.08 -4.59
C ALA A 100 -0.82 -22.27 -3.28
N GLU A 101 0.26 -22.45 -2.51
CA GLU A 101 0.50 -21.67 -1.30
C GLU A 101 0.86 -20.22 -1.63
N ALA A 102 1.69 -20.02 -2.66
CA ALA A 102 2.07 -18.70 -3.14
C ALA A 102 0.84 -17.88 -3.56
N GLU A 103 -0.04 -18.47 -4.37
CA GLU A 103 -1.28 -17.85 -4.81
C GLU A 103 -2.18 -17.51 -3.62
N LYS A 104 -2.36 -18.45 -2.68
CA LYS A 104 -3.18 -18.26 -1.48
C LYS A 104 -2.67 -17.12 -0.59
N ALA A 105 -1.35 -17.04 -0.40
CA ALA A 105 -0.72 -15.98 0.40
C ALA A 105 -0.90 -14.60 -0.25
N ALA A 106 -0.65 -14.50 -1.57
CA ALA A 106 -0.85 -13.28 -2.33
C ALA A 106 -2.33 -12.85 -2.37
N ALA A 107 -3.26 -13.79 -2.62
CA ALA A 107 -4.69 -13.53 -2.61
C ALA A 107 -5.20 -13.07 -1.24
N LYS A 108 -4.62 -13.58 -0.15
CA LYS A 108 -4.95 -13.12 1.21
C LYS A 108 -4.52 -11.66 1.41
N ALA A 109 -3.36 -11.26 0.91
CA ALA A 109 -2.91 -9.86 1.00
C ALA A 109 -3.81 -8.93 0.17
N ILE A 110 -4.23 -9.34 -1.02
CA ILE A 110 -5.20 -8.60 -1.87
C ILE A 110 -6.52 -8.39 -1.10
N LYS A 111 -7.06 -9.45 -0.48
CA LYS A 111 -8.29 -9.37 0.34
C LYS A 111 -8.17 -8.45 1.56
N MET A 112 -6.95 -8.20 2.04
CA MET A 112 -6.68 -7.26 3.14
C MET A 112 -6.68 -5.79 2.68
N GLY A 113 -6.89 -5.51 1.39
CA GLY A 113 -6.97 -4.16 0.83
C GLY A 113 -5.62 -3.58 0.43
N GLU A 114 -4.60 -4.41 0.26
CA GLU A 114 -3.27 -3.97 -0.18
C GLU A 114 -3.28 -3.56 -1.65
N MET A 115 -2.71 -2.39 -1.94
CA MET A 115 -2.78 -1.77 -3.28
C MET A 115 -1.54 -2.04 -4.14
N SER A 116 -0.54 -2.75 -3.66
CA SER A 116 0.67 -3.01 -4.45
C SER A 116 0.38 -3.99 -5.59
N ALA A 117 0.75 -3.62 -6.82
CA ALA A 117 0.67 -4.49 -7.99
C ALA A 117 1.47 -5.80 -7.86
N LEU A 118 2.42 -5.90 -6.93
CA LEU A 118 3.21 -7.13 -6.74
C LEU A 118 2.34 -8.32 -6.32
N TYR A 119 1.34 -8.11 -5.46
CA TYR A 119 0.48 -9.21 -5.00
C TYR A 119 -0.30 -9.86 -6.15
N PRO A 120 -1.07 -9.12 -6.97
CA PRO A 120 -1.76 -9.74 -8.10
C PRO A 120 -0.81 -10.28 -9.16
N ILE A 121 0.38 -9.70 -9.35
CA ILE A 121 1.39 -10.26 -10.29
C ILE A 121 1.91 -11.62 -9.80
N VAL A 122 2.27 -11.75 -8.52
CA VAL A 122 2.71 -13.03 -7.95
C VAL A 122 1.58 -14.05 -7.98
N ALA A 123 0.35 -13.65 -7.66
CA ALA A 123 -0.82 -14.52 -7.74
C ALA A 123 -1.09 -14.99 -9.18
N ALA A 124 -1.00 -14.08 -10.17
CA ALA A 124 -1.16 -14.40 -11.58
C ALA A 124 -0.09 -15.39 -12.06
N ARG A 125 1.18 -15.17 -11.69
CA ARG A 125 2.28 -16.09 -12.04
C ARG A 125 2.10 -17.45 -11.39
N ALA A 126 1.74 -17.51 -10.12
CA ALA A 126 1.47 -18.77 -9.44
C ALA A 126 0.28 -19.51 -10.08
N ALA A 127 -0.80 -18.80 -10.42
CA ALA A 127 -1.94 -19.37 -11.12
C ALA A 127 -1.57 -19.88 -12.53
N HIS A 128 -0.65 -19.22 -13.22
CA HIS A 128 -0.14 -19.67 -14.51
C HIS A 128 0.60 -21.01 -14.40
N GLU A 129 1.48 -21.18 -13.42
CA GLU A 129 2.19 -22.45 -13.17
C GLU A 129 1.22 -23.58 -12.79
N LEU A 130 0.10 -23.25 -12.16
CA LEU A 130 -0.99 -24.19 -11.86
C LEU A 130 -1.93 -24.46 -13.05
N SER A 131 -1.62 -23.93 -14.25
CA SER A 131 -2.47 -24.01 -15.44
C SER A 131 -3.89 -23.43 -15.24
N ALA A 132 -4.09 -22.53 -14.27
CA ALA A 132 -5.37 -21.90 -13.97
C ALA A 132 -5.50 -20.54 -14.68
N THR A 133 -5.72 -20.58 -16.00
CA THR A 133 -5.77 -19.40 -16.88
C THR A 133 -6.82 -18.37 -16.47
N ASP A 134 -8.01 -18.80 -16.05
CA ASP A 134 -9.09 -17.89 -15.66
C ASP A 134 -8.70 -17.05 -14.44
N ARG A 135 -8.09 -17.69 -13.43
CA ARG A 135 -7.60 -17.01 -12.22
C ARG A 135 -6.41 -16.11 -12.53
N ARG A 136 -5.49 -16.57 -13.37
CA ARG A 136 -4.35 -15.79 -13.85
C ARG A 136 -4.81 -14.47 -14.48
N ASP A 137 -5.76 -14.53 -15.39
CA ASP A 137 -6.23 -13.36 -16.13
C ASP A 137 -7.07 -12.44 -15.23
N ALA A 138 -7.86 -13.01 -14.30
CA ALA A 138 -8.54 -12.26 -13.27
C ALA A 138 -7.55 -11.45 -12.40
N TYR A 139 -6.47 -12.08 -11.91
CA TYR A 139 -5.44 -11.35 -11.14
C TYR A 139 -4.75 -10.27 -11.96
N LEU A 140 -4.37 -10.58 -13.19
CA LEU A 140 -3.68 -9.63 -14.06
C LEU A 140 -4.56 -8.41 -14.37
N SER A 141 -5.88 -8.60 -14.51
CA SER A 141 -6.83 -7.50 -14.72
C SER A 141 -6.95 -6.54 -13.54
N THR A 142 -6.59 -6.97 -12.33
CA THR A 142 -6.57 -6.10 -11.14
C THR A 142 -5.33 -5.19 -11.05
N VAL A 143 -4.32 -5.45 -11.89
CA VAL A 143 -3.14 -4.59 -11.97
C VAL A 143 -3.52 -3.33 -12.75
N GLY A 144 -3.53 -2.20 -12.07
CA GLY A 144 -3.82 -0.91 -12.69
C GLY A 144 -2.68 -0.41 -13.60
N ASP A 145 -2.93 0.73 -14.25
CA ASP A 145 -1.94 1.47 -15.05
C ASP A 145 -1.66 2.85 -14.42
N LYS A 146 -1.70 2.95 -13.09
CA LYS A 146 -1.60 4.26 -12.40
C LYS A 146 -0.17 4.79 -12.38
N THR A 147 0.80 3.89 -12.39
CA THR A 147 2.22 4.25 -12.43
C THR A 147 2.91 3.53 -13.58
N PRO A 148 3.94 4.13 -14.20
CA PRO A 148 4.73 3.47 -15.24
C PRO A 148 5.29 2.11 -14.80
N GLY A 149 5.56 1.94 -13.51
CA GLY A 149 6.01 0.67 -12.93
C GLY A 149 4.94 -0.42 -12.97
N GLU A 150 3.68 -0.09 -12.68
CA GLU A 150 2.56 -1.05 -12.75
C GLU A 150 2.30 -1.48 -14.19
N THR A 151 2.27 -0.52 -15.12
CA THR A 151 2.13 -0.79 -16.55
C THR A 151 3.26 -1.69 -17.07
N THR A 152 4.49 -1.43 -16.62
CA THR A 152 5.64 -2.30 -16.92
C THR A 152 5.44 -3.72 -16.40
N LEU A 153 5.05 -3.87 -15.13
CA LEU A 153 4.83 -5.19 -14.53
C LEU A 153 3.74 -5.97 -15.28
N ARG A 154 2.63 -5.29 -15.62
CA ARG A 154 1.50 -5.90 -16.32
C ARG A 154 1.88 -6.39 -17.71
N PHE A 155 2.48 -5.53 -18.55
CA PHE A 155 2.81 -5.92 -19.92
C PHE A 155 3.98 -6.91 -19.99
N MET A 156 5.00 -6.77 -19.14
CA MET A 156 6.08 -7.77 -19.05
C MET A 156 5.55 -9.15 -18.65
N THR A 157 4.63 -9.20 -17.70
CA THR A 157 4.00 -10.46 -17.27
C THR A 157 3.09 -11.03 -18.36
N THR A 158 2.35 -10.17 -19.06
CA THR A 158 1.53 -10.57 -20.21
C THR A 158 2.39 -11.18 -21.32
N ALA A 159 3.47 -10.51 -21.72
CA ALA A 159 4.40 -10.99 -22.73
C ALA A 159 5.02 -12.34 -22.35
N LYS A 160 5.41 -12.49 -21.07
CA LYS A 160 5.90 -13.78 -20.53
C LYS A 160 4.88 -14.90 -20.71
N PHE A 161 3.63 -14.67 -20.30
CA PHE A 161 2.57 -15.68 -20.45
C PHE A 161 2.30 -16.04 -21.91
N LYS A 162 2.36 -15.06 -22.82
CA LYS A 162 2.16 -15.29 -24.26
C LYS A 162 3.29 -16.13 -24.86
N LEU A 163 4.54 -15.84 -24.50
CA LEU A 163 5.69 -16.68 -24.86
C LEU A 163 5.56 -18.10 -24.32
N ASP A 164 5.14 -18.27 -23.06
CA ASP A 164 4.97 -19.60 -22.46
C ASP A 164 3.83 -20.40 -23.14
N GLN A 165 2.89 -19.72 -23.79
CA GLN A 165 1.79 -20.31 -24.57
C GLN A 165 2.13 -20.50 -26.06
N HIS A 166 3.38 -20.28 -26.49
CA HIS A 166 3.79 -20.31 -27.90
C HIS A 166 2.99 -19.33 -28.79
N ASP A 167 2.60 -18.18 -28.23
CA ASP A 167 1.96 -17.07 -28.95
C ASP A 167 2.96 -15.89 -29.09
N PRO A 168 3.94 -15.98 -30.01
CA PRO A 168 4.96 -14.95 -30.15
C PRO A 168 4.38 -13.61 -30.62
N GLN A 169 3.33 -13.63 -31.45
CA GLN A 169 2.65 -12.42 -31.91
C GLN A 169 1.95 -11.70 -30.75
N GLY A 170 1.25 -12.43 -29.88
CA GLY A 170 0.68 -11.88 -28.66
C GLY A 170 1.73 -11.30 -27.72
N ALA A 171 2.91 -11.91 -27.63
CA ALA A 171 4.02 -11.40 -26.84
C ALA A 171 4.59 -10.08 -27.41
N LEU A 172 4.82 -10.03 -28.72
CA LEU A 172 5.28 -8.82 -29.42
C LEU A 172 4.28 -7.67 -29.26
N ASN A 173 2.98 -7.93 -29.39
CA ASN A 173 1.94 -6.93 -29.17
C ASN A 173 1.97 -6.36 -27.75
N ALA A 174 2.16 -7.21 -26.73
CA ALA A 174 2.26 -6.74 -25.35
C ALA A 174 3.53 -5.89 -25.11
N LEU A 175 4.66 -6.25 -25.74
CA LEU A 175 5.91 -5.49 -25.65
C LEU A 175 5.81 -4.16 -26.43
N GLN A 176 5.09 -4.12 -27.54
CA GLN A 176 4.81 -2.88 -28.26
C GLN A 176 3.95 -1.94 -27.42
N LEU A 177 2.87 -2.44 -26.81
CA LEU A 177 2.05 -1.64 -25.88
C LEU A 177 2.86 -1.09 -24.70
N LEU A 178 3.84 -1.87 -24.22
CA LEU A 178 4.79 -1.40 -23.21
C LEU A 178 5.66 -0.25 -23.75
N HIS A 179 6.17 -0.35 -24.96
CA HIS A 179 6.93 0.72 -25.61
C HIS A 179 6.09 2.00 -25.77
N ASP A 180 4.87 1.84 -26.27
CA ASP A 180 3.93 2.95 -26.52
C ASP A 180 3.48 3.65 -25.24
N SER A 181 3.46 2.93 -24.12
CA SER A 181 3.15 3.51 -22.80
C SER A 181 4.20 4.51 -22.28
N GLY A 182 5.31 4.68 -22.99
CA GLY A 182 6.42 5.56 -22.59
C GLY A 182 7.27 5.00 -21.45
N ALA A 183 7.05 3.72 -21.09
CA ALA A 183 7.90 3.02 -20.14
C ALA A 183 9.32 2.88 -20.69
N LYS A 184 10.31 3.04 -19.81
CA LYS A 184 11.70 2.93 -20.22
C LYS A 184 11.99 1.50 -20.69
N VAL A 185 12.48 1.34 -21.91
CA VAL A 185 12.85 0.04 -22.46
C VAL A 185 13.92 -0.61 -21.58
N HIS A 186 13.55 -1.68 -20.88
CA HIS A 186 14.44 -2.46 -20.03
C HIS A 186 15.13 -3.58 -20.81
N THR A 187 16.31 -3.98 -20.35
CA THR A 187 17.04 -5.13 -20.91
C THR A 187 16.18 -6.39 -20.97
N GLY A 188 15.39 -6.66 -19.92
CA GLY A 188 14.51 -7.83 -19.89
C GLY A 188 13.42 -7.80 -20.97
N ALA A 189 12.91 -6.62 -21.33
CA ALA A 189 11.94 -6.48 -22.41
C ALA A 189 12.57 -6.84 -23.76
N LEU A 190 13.78 -6.34 -24.03
CA LEU A 190 14.53 -6.67 -25.26
C LEU A 190 14.90 -8.16 -25.33
N SER A 191 15.23 -8.80 -24.20
CA SER A 191 15.48 -10.25 -24.18
C SER A 191 14.21 -11.06 -24.48
N MET A 192 13.05 -10.63 -23.98
CA MET A 192 11.76 -11.25 -24.32
C MET A 192 11.38 -11.00 -25.78
N GLU A 193 11.62 -9.80 -26.29
CA GLU A 193 11.39 -9.43 -27.68
C GLU A 193 12.25 -10.27 -28.62
N LEU A 194 13.54 -10.41 -28.33
CA LEU A 194 14.44 -11.29 -29.09
C LEU A 194 13.88 -12.71 -29.18
N LYS A 195 13.46 -13.27 -28.04
CA LYS A 195 12.86 -14.62 -28.00
C LYS A 195 11.57 -14.69 -28.83
N ALA A 196 10.69 -13.70 -28.69
CA ALA A 196 9.43 -13.64 -29.44
C ALA A 196 9.67 -13.54 -30.95
N GLN A 197 10.61 -12.70 -31.39
CA GLN A 197 10.97 -12.57 -32.81
C GLN A 197 11.59 -13.84 -33.37
N GLN A 198 12.41 -14.55 -32.57
CA GLN A 198 12.96 -15.86 -32.95
C GLN A 198 11.85 -16.91 -33.14
N GLU A 199 10.90 -17.00 -32.21
CA GLU A 199 9.75 -17.90 -32.31
C GLU A 199 8.80 -17.53 -33.46
N ALA A 200 8.69 -16.24 -33.79
CA ALA A 200 7.92 -15.75 -34.95
C ALA A 200 8.63 -15.96 -36.30
N GLY A 201 9.94 -16.27 -36.31
CA GLY A 201 10.74 -16.39 -37.54
C GLY A 201 11.08 -15.05 -38.21
N ASN A 202 10.98 -13.93 -37.49
CA ASN A 202 11.24 -12.58 -37.98
C ASN A 202 12.74 -12.24 -37.90
N TRP A 203 13.57 -12.89 -38.72
CA TRP A 203 15.04 -12.83 -38.58
C TRP A 203 15.65 -11.44 -38.79
N ASP A 204 15.00 -10.56 -39.55
CA ASP A 204 15.44 -9.16 -39.70
C ASP A 204 15.37 -8.40 -38.37
N GLU A 205 14.25 -8.53 -37.66
CA GLU A 205 14.07 -7.90 -36.35
C GLU A 205 14.92 -8.57 -35.27
N VAL A 206 15.15 -9.88 -35.35
CA VAL A 206 16.10 -10.58 -34.46
C VAL A 206 17.48 -9.92 -34.50
N LEU A 207 17.99 -9.59 -35.70
CA LEU A 207 19.30 -8.93 -35.85
C LEU A 207 19.28 -7.48 -35.32
N SER A 208 18.18 -6.76 -35.53
CA SER A 208 17.97 -5.41 -34.99
C SER A 208 17.98 -5.39 -33.46
N VAL A 209 17.17 -6.22 -32.82
CA VAL A 209 17.07 -6.33 -31.36
C VAL A 209 18.38 -6.83 -30.76
N LEU A 210 19.06 -7.77 -31.42
CA LEU A 210 20.37 -8.26 -30.99
C LEU A 210 21.41 -7.14 -30.94
N ALA A 211 21.48 -6.30 -31.97
CA ALA A 211 22.41 -5.16 -31.99
C ALA A 211 22.12 -4.16 -30.85
N GLN A 212 20.84 -3.97 -30.49
CA GLN A 212 20.46 -3.14 -29.34
C GLN A 212 20.92 -3.73 -28.01
N LEU A 213 20.81 -5.05 -27.84
CA LEU A 213 21.29 -5.78 -26.65
C LEU A 213 22.81 -5.69 -26.52
N GLU A 214 23.55 -5.84 -27.62
CA GLU A 214 25.02 -5.71 -27.63
C GLU A 214 25.46 -4.29 -27.26
N LYS A 215 24.82 -3.26 -27.84
CA LYS A 215 25.10 -1.85 -27.51
C LYS A 215 24.94 -1.57 -26.01
N ARG A 216 24.00 -2.26 -25.36
CA ARG A 216 23.71 -2.15 -23.93
C ARG A 216 24.55 -3.09 -23.06
N LYS A 217 25.46 -3.89 -23.64
CA LYS A 217 26.23 -4.95 -22.95
C LYS A 217 25.34 -5.91 -22.16
N ALA A 218 24.14 -6.16 -22.69
CA ALA A 218 23.07 -6.92 -22.05
C ALA A 218 23.06 -8.41 -22.43
N ILE A 219 23.96 -8.83 -23.31
CA ILE A 219 24.09 -10.19 -23.81
C ILE A 219 25.57 -10.57 -23.85
N ASP A 220 25.86 -11.84 -23.58
CA ASP A 220 27.21 -12.39 -23.75
C ASP A 220 27.60 -12.43 -25.23
N ALA A 221 28.84 -12.08 -25.54
CA ALA A 221 29.33 -11.99 -26.91
C ALA A 221 29.24 -13.34 -27.65
N THR A 222 29.50 -14.46 -26.97
CA THR A 222 29.45 -15.79 -27.59
C THR A 222 28.02 -16.21 -27.91
N LEU A 223 27.06 -15.85 -27.04
CA LEU A 223 25.65 -16.09 -27.28
C LEU A 223 25.13 -15.21 -28.41
N ALA A 224 25.54 -13.95 -28.46
CA ALA A 224 25.16 -13.02 -29.52
C ALA A 224 25.63 -13.49 -30.89
N GLU A 225 26.88 -13.94 -31.02
CA GLU A 225 27.39 -14.52 -32.27
C GLU A 225 26.62 -15.77 -32.70
N ARG A 226 26.31 -16.68 -31.76
CA ARG A 226 25.51 -17.87 -32.06
C ARG A 226 24.13 -17.51 -32.61
N VAL A 227 23.44 -16.57 -31.95
CA VAL A 227 22.13 -16.10 -32.39
C VAL A 227 22.21 -15.43 -33.76
N ARG A 228 23.24 -14.61 -33.99
CA ARG A 228 23.48 -13.96 -35.29
C ARG A 228 23.67 -14.98 -36.40
N ASN A 229 24.55 -15.95 -36.19
CA ASN A 229 24.85 -16.99 -37.20
C ASN A 229 23.61 -17.84 -37.52
N HIS A 230 22.80 -18.17 -36.51
CA HIS A 230 21.55 -18.88 -36.73
C HIS A 230 20.55 -18.02 -37.53
N ALA A 231 20.36 -16.76 -37.15
CA ALA A 231 19.45 -15.86 -37.83
C ALA A 231 19.86 -15.60 -39.30
N THR A 232 21.16 -15.47 -39.59
CA THR A 232 21.63 -15.29 -40.98
C THR A 232 21.45 -16.55 -41.83
N GLN A 233 21.63 -17.74 -41.25
CA GLN A 233 21.36 -19.01 -41.94
C GLN A 233 19.88 -19.21 -42.24
N GLU A 234 19.00 -18.94 -41.28
CA GLU A 234 17.56 -19.08 -41.51
C GLU A 234 17.04 -18.03 -42.51
N LYS A 235 17.57 -16.80 -42.42
CA LYS A 235 17.27 -15.75 -43.41
C LYS A 235 17.70 -16.13 -44.83
N SER A 236 18.81 -16.85 -45.01
CA SER A 236 19.23 -17.31 -46.33
C SER A 236 18.43 -18.51 -46.85
N ARG A 237 17.79 -19.30 -45.96
CA ARG A 237 16.89 -20.41 -46.33
C ARG A 237 15.49 -19.95 -46.74
N GLN A 238 15.04 -18.80 -46.25
CA GLN A 238 13.72 -18.24 -46.56
C GLN A 238 13.66 -17.47 -47.89
N LYS A 239 14.82 -17.22 -48.53
CA LYS A 239 14.92 -16.59 -49.86
C LYS A 239 14.99 -17.64 -50.96
#